data_AF-A0A0Q3TEL8-F1
#
_entry.id   AF-A0A0Q3TEL8-F1
#
_cell.length_a   1.000
_cell.length_b   1.000
_cell.length_c   1.000
_cell.angle_alpha   90.00
_cell.angle_beta   90.00
_cell.angle_gamma   90.00
#
_symmetry.space_group_name_H-M   'P 1'
#
loop_
_entity.id
_entity.type
_entity.pdbx_description
1 polymer ?
#
loop_
_entity_poly.entity_id
_entity_poly.type
_entity_poly.pdbx_seq_one_letter_code
_entity_poly.pdbx_strand_id
1 'polypeptide(L)'
;MELTVYLAGQIHDNWREEVEKKAKERNLPLVFVGPQTDHERSDNIGEDILGKQPGNVYKDDAASDINNFRTQVLMQKSDIVIALFGDKYKQWNTAMDASTAIALNRPTIIIRHESLIHPLKELSNKANVTVETIDQALDVVGYIFE
;
A
#
# COMPACT_ATOMS: atom_id res chain seq x y z
N MET A 1 21.99 -7.43 -0.67
CA MET A 1 21.02 -6.49 -1.26
C MET A 1 19.83 -6.44 -0.31
N GLU A 2 19.39 -5.26 0.09
CA GLU A 2 18.19 -5.05 0.91
C GLU A 2 17.19 -4.26 0.05
N LEU A 3 15.91 -4.62 0.11
CA LEU A 3 14.85 -3.97 -0.68
C LEU A 3 13.81 -3.33 0.24
N THR A 4 13.33 -2.15 -0.14
CA THR A 4 12.23 -1.46 0.54
C THR A 4 10.90 -1.77 -0.14
N VAL A 5 9.94 -2.29 0.61
CA VAL A 5 8.60 -2.68 0.13
C VAL A 5 7.54 -1.74 0.68
N TYR A 6 6.78 -1.08 -0.20
CA TYR A 6 5.60 -0.30 0.19
C TYR A 6 4.37 -1.21 0.27
N LEU A 7 3.75 -1.30 1.44
CA LEU A 7 2.54 -2.09 1.70
C LEU A 7 1.27 -1.22 1.56
N ALA A 8 0.74 -1.17 0.33
CA ALA A 8 -0.54 -0.56 0.02
C ALA A 8 -1.69 -1.51 0.37
N GLY A 9 -2.76 -1.02 0.98
CA GLY A 9 -3.88 -1.89 1.35
C GLY A 9 -4.73 -1.37 2.49
N GLN A 10 -5.84 -2.05 2.75
CA GLN A 10 -6.73 -1.74 3.87
C GLN A 10 -6.02 -1.77 5.23
N ILE A 11 -6.65 -1.11 6.20
CA ILE A 11 -6.12 -0.90 7.56
C ILE A 11 -7.08 -1.48 8.62
N HIS A 12 -7.95 -2.39 8.22
CA HIS A 12 -9.00 -2.99 9.05
C HIS A 12 -8.62 -4.36 9.63
N ASP A 13 -7.45 -4.89 9.27
CA ASP A 13 -6.86 -6.08 9.88
C ASP A 13 -5.32 -5.97 9.96
N ASN A 14 -4.68 -7.05 10.39
CA ASN A 14 -3.25 -7.13 10.67
C ASN A 14 -2.40 -7.71 9.52
N TRP A 15 -2.88 -7.70 8.27
CA TRP A 15 -2.16 -8.33 7.15
C TRP A 15 -0.72 -7.82 6.96
N ARG A 16 -0.44 -6.55 7.29
CA ARG A 16 0.93 -6.00 7.20
C ARG A 16 1.89 -6.69 8.16
N GLU A 17 1.44 -6.93 9.40
CA GLU A 17 2.21 -7.69 10.39
C GLU A 17 2.43 -9.13 9.92
N GLU A 18 1.43 -9.71 9.25
CA GLU A 18 1.56 -11.04 8.65
C GLU A 18 2.62 -11.08 7.54
N VAL A 19 2.65 -10.09 6.64
CA VAL A 19 3.68 -9.95 5.60
C VAL A 19 5.07 -9.83 6.24
N GLU A 20 5.23 -8.95 7.21
CA GLU A 20 6.51 -8.73 7.91
C GLU A 20 7.01 -10.01 8.60
N LYS A 21 6.12 -10.70 9.31
CA LYS A 21 6.43 -11.97 9.98
C LYS A 21 6.86 -13.04 8.96
N LYS A 22 6.09 -13.24 7.90
CA LYS A 22 6.34 -14.26 6.88
C LYS A 22 7.59 -13.98 6.06
N ALA A 23 7.92 -12.71 5.81
CA ALA A 23 9.16 -12.31 5.17
C ALA A 23 10.37 -12.63 6.06
N LYS A 24 10.25 -12.35 7.36
CA LYS A 24 11.29 -12.68 8.35
C LYS A 24 11.52 -14.18 8.47
N GLU A 25 10.46 -14.98 8.49
CA GLU A 25 10.55 -16.46 8.50
C GLU A 25 11.28 -17.02 7.26
N ARG A 26 11.14 -16.35 6.11
CA ARG A 26 11.84 -16.66 4.86
C ARG A 26 13.27 -16.09 4.79
N ASN A 27 13.72 -15.35 5.81
CA ASN A 27 14.98 -14.61 5.83
C ASN A 27 15.14 -13.63 4.65
N LEU A 28 14.05 -13.02 4.18
CA LEU A 28 14.11 -12.02 3.11
C LEU A 28 14.65 -10.68 3.68
N PRO A 29 15.70 -10.08 3.08
CA PRO A 29 16.26 -8.81 3.55
C PRO A 29 15.39 -7.63 3.07
N LEU A 30 14.22 -7.46 3.71
CA LEU A 30 13.21 -6.47 3.34
C LEU A 30 12.99 -5.45 4.46
N VAL A 31 12.81 -4.19 4.06
CA VAL A 31 12.33 -3.10 4.92
C VAL A 31 10.94 -2.72 4.46
N PHE A 32 9.99 -2.59 5.39
CA PHE A 32 8.60 -2.28 5.06
C PHE A 32 8.25 -0.83 5.38
N VAL A 33 7.53 -0.20 4.45
CA VAL A 33 6.93 1.12 4.61
C VAL A 33 5.48 1.08 4.12
N GLY A 34 4.68 2.11 4.38
CA GLY A 34 3.29 2.13 3.95
C GLY A 34 2.58 3.42 4.33
N PRO A 35 1.26 3.52 4.05
CA PRO A 35 0.44 4.68 4.41
C PRO A 35 0.36 4.86 5.93
N GLN A 36 -0.21 5.99 6.39
CA GLN A 36 -0.55 6.15 7.80
C GLN A 36 -1.73 5.22 8.11
N THR A 37 -1.55 4.28 9.03
CA THR A 37 -2.56 3.29 9.40
C THR A 37 -3.37 3.70 10.63
N ASP A 38 -2.90 4.68 11.39
CA ASP A 38 -3.68 5.31 12.46
C ASP A 38 -4.68 6.29 11.85
N HIS A 39 -5.97 5.93 11.93
CA HIS A 39 -7.07 6.73 11.40
C HIS A 39 -7.14 8.12 12.03
N GLU A 40 -7.08 8.23 13.36
CA GLU A 40 -7.20 9.50 14.06
C GLU A 40 -6.04 10.43 13.68
N ARG A 41 -4.83 9.87 13.58
CA ARG A 41 -3.67 10.63 13.12
C ARG A 41 -3.81 11.04 11.67
N SER A 42 -4.29 10.15 10.80
CA SER A 42 -4.49 10.42 9.37
C SER A 42 -5.50 11.55 9.15
N ASP A 43 -6.62 11.56 9.89
CA ASP A 43 -7.71 12.52 9.73
C ASP A 43 -7.35 13.91 10.30
N ASN A 44 -6.52 13.96 11.35
CA ASN A 44 -6.18 15.20 12.04
C ASN A 44 -4.84 15.81 11.62
N ILE A 45 -4.01 15.11 10.84
CA ILE A 45 -2.64 15.54 10.47
C ILE A 45 -2.58 16.97 9.91
N GLY A 46 -3.58 17.35 9.11
CA GLY A 46 -3.73 18.69 8.54
C GLY A 46 -3.80 19.76 9.61
N GLU A 47 -4.71 19.59 10.58
CA GLU A 47 -4.89 20.55 11.68
C GLU A 47 -3.74 20.53 12.68
N ASP A 48 -3.15 19.36 12.93
CA ASP A 48 -2.02 19.21 13.84
C ASP A 48 -0.76 19.93 13.35
N ILE A 49 -0.58 20.07 12.03
CA ILE A 49 0.60 20.71 11.42
C ILE A 49 0.32 22.15 10.98
N LEU A 50 -0.82 22.40 10.31
CA LEU A 50 -1.15 23.70 9.72
C LEU A 50 -2.05 24.56 10.62
N GLY A 51 -2.50 24.02 11.75
CA GLY A 51 -3.45 24.65 12.65
C GLY A 51 -4.91 24.40 12.23
N LYS A 52 -5.85 24.85 13.07
CA LYS A 52 -7.29 24.63 12.89
C LYS A 52 -7.76 25.14 11.52
N GLN A 53 -8.49 24.29 10.80
CA GLN A 53 -9.01 24.61 9.48
C GLN A 53 -10.40 25.25 9.56
N PRO A 54 -10.80 26.09 8.57
CA PRO A 54 -12.04 26.88 8.63
C PRO A 54 -13.33 26.04 8.44
N GLY A 55 -13.21 24.75 8.14
CA GLY A 55 -14.34 23.82 8.04
C GLY A 55 -13.89 22.44 7.55
N ASN A 56 -14.82 21.49 7.50
CA ASN A 56 -14.52 20.08 7.20
C ASN A 56 -13.84 19.87 5.84
N VAL A 57 -14.27 20.58 4.79
CA VAL A 57 -13.63 20.48 3.46
C VAL A 57 -12.13 20.83 3.55
N TYR A 58 -11.81 21.94 4.21
CA TYR A 58 -10.43 22.38 4.37
C TYR A 58 -9.62 21.47 5.30
N LYS A 59 -10.27 20.88 6.31
CA LYS A 59 -9.66 19.86 7.16
C LYS A 59 -9.26 18.64 6.34
N ASP A 60 -10.18 18.12 5.52
CA ASP A 60 -9.95 16.94 4.69
C ASP A 60 -8.90 17.22 3.60
N ASP A 61 -8.92 18.40 2.99
CA ASP A 61 -7.91 18.83 2.00
C ASP A 61 -6.52 18.90 2.64
N ALA A 62 -6.39 19.55 3.80
CA ALA A 62 -5.12 19.67 4.51
C ALA A 62 -4.58 18.31 4.97
N ALA A 63 -5.45 17.42 5.45
CA ALA A 63 -5.09 16.06 5.82
C ALA A 63 -4.64 15.26 4.59
N SER A 64 -5.38 15.36 3.49
CA SER A 64 -5.08 14.68 2.23
C SER A 64 -3.74 15.12 1.65
N ASP A 65 -3.45 16.42 1.60
CA ASP A 65 -2.20 16.96 1.07
C ASP A 65 -0.97 16.38 1.78
N ILE A 66 -1.00 16.30 3.10
CA ILE A 66 0.13 15.81 3.89
C ILE A 66 0.26 14.28 3.75
N ASN A 67 -0.85 13.54 3.76
CA ASN A 67 -0.83 12.09 3.54
C ASN A 67 -0.34 11.75 2.13
N ASN A 68 -0.81 12.45 1.11
CA ASN A 68 -0.37 12.30 -0.28
C ASN A 68 1.14 12.56 -0.42
N PHE A 69 1.64 13.64 0.19
CA PHE A 69 3.07 13.93 0.22
C PHE A 69 3.87 12.78 0.85
N ARG A 70 3.44 12.30 2.02
CA ARG A 70 4.10 11.18 2.72
C ARG A 70 4.08 9.90 1.87
N THR A 71 2.93 9.54 1.32
CA THR A 71 2.76 8.37 0.45
C THR A 71 3.68 8.45 -0.77
N GLN A 72 3.71 9.59 -1.47
CA GLN A 72 4.57 9.78 -2.64
C GLN A 72 6.05 9.61 -2.28
N VAL A 73 6.51 10.22 -1.18
CA VAL A 73 7.91 10.10 -0.75
C VAL A 73 8.29 8.66 -0.44
N LEU A 74 7.44 7.95 0.33
CA LEU A 74 7.72 6.56 0.70
C LEU A 74 7.67 5.64 -0.53
N MET A 75 6.66 5.79 -1.38
CA MET A 75 6.50 4.98 -2.58
C MET A 75 7.63 5.19 -3.60
N GLN A 76 8.13 6.41 -3.76
CA GLN A 76 9.29 6.69 -4.62
C GLN A 76 10.62 6.14 -4.07
N LYS A 77 10.71 5.96 -2.74
CA LYS A 77 11.85 5.35 -2.06
C LYS A 77 11.74 3.83 -1.93
N SER A 78 10.63 3.24 -2.37
CA SER A 78 10.45 1.79 -2.39
C SER A 78 10.93 1.19 -3.72
N ASP A 79 11.47 -0.02 -3.60
CA ASP A 79 11.89 -0.86 -4.71
C ASP A 79 10.72 -1.70 -5.24
N ILE A 80 9.79 -2.09 -4.36
CA ILE A 80 8.63 -2.92 -4.66
C ILE A 80 7.38 -2.35 -3.98
N VAL A 81 6.23 -2.51 -4.61
CA VAL A 81 4.91 -2.25 -3.99
C VAL A 81 4.12 -3.54 -3.93
N ILE A 82 3.56 -3.84 -2.75
CA ILE A 82 2.56 -4.90 -2.57
C ILE A 82 1.24 -4.22 -2.22
N ALA A 83 0.23 -4.40 -3.07
CA ALA A 83 -1.11 -3.85 -2.90
C ALA A 83 -2.11 -4.96 -2.56
N LEU A 84 -2.54 -5.03 -1.31
CA LEU A 84 -3.55 -6.00 -0.85
C LEU A 84 -4.95 -5.41 -0.88
N PHE A 85 -5.82 -6.01 -1.70
CA PHE A 85 -7.23 -5.69 -1.78
C PHE A 85 -8.05 -6.65 -0.91
N GLY A 86 -8.59 -6.11 0.19
CA GLY A 86 -9.57 -6.83 1.01
C GLY A 86 -10.91 -7.03 0.29
N ASP A 87 -11.66 -8.03 0.71
CA ASP A 87 -12.98 -8.40 0.16
C ASP A 87 -14.14 -7.54 0.71
N LYS A 88 -13.87 -6.77 1.78
CA LYS A 88 -14.81 -5.87 2.45
C LYS A 88 -14.48 -4.41 2.17
N TYR A 89 -15.51 -3.58 2.18
CA TYR A 89 -15.44 -2.14 1.91
C TYR A 89 -14.92 -1.79 0.51
N LYS A 90 -15.13 -0.54 0.12
CA LYS A 90 -14.60 -0.01 -1.13
C LYS A 90 -13.12 0.37 -0.92
N GLN A 91 -12.24 -0.31 -1.64
CA GLN A 91 -10.78 -0.23 -1.50
C GLN A 91 -10.16 0.94 -2.28
N TRP A 92 -10.71 2.15 -2.15
CA TRP A 92 -10.32 3.30 -2.97
C TRP A 92 -8.86 3.72 -2.76
N ASN A 93 -8.41 3.78 -1.50
CA ASN A 93 -7.03 4.16 -1.19
C ASN A 93 -6.04 3.14 -1.74
N THR A 94 -6.34 1.83 -1.61
CA THR A 94 -5.53 0.76 -2.21
C THR A 94 -5.46 0.87 -3.74
N ALA A 95 -6.58 1.16 -4.40
CA ALA A 95 -6.61 1.36 -5.84
C ALA A 95 -5.79 2.61 -6.27
N MET A 96 -5.86 3.69 -5.50
CA MET A 96 -5.09 4.91 -5.74
C MET A 96 -3.59 4.66 -5.57
N ASP A 97 -3.17 3.99 -4.48
CA ASP A 97 -1.77 3.65 -4.24
C ASP A 97 -1.22 2.70 -5.32
N ALA A 98 -1.95 1.64 -5.66
CA ALA A 98 -1.53 0.68 -6.70
C ALA A 98 -1.42 1.34 -8.08
N SER A 99 -2.38 2.18 -8.45
CA SER A 99 -2.32 2.90 -9.73
C SER A 99 -1.19 3.94 -9.77
N THR A 100 -0.91 4.60 -8.65
CA THR A 100 0.23 5.53 -8.51
C THR A 100 1.55 4.80 -8.64
N ALA A 101 1.71 3.65 -7.97
CA ALA A 101 2.90 2.81 -8.06
C ALA A 101 3.20 2.41 -9.51
N ILE A 102 2.18 1.91 -10.22
CA ILE A 102 2.27 1.54 -11.63
C ILE A 102 2.66 2.76 -12.49
N ALA A 103 2.01 3.92 -12.29
CA ALA A 103 2.31 5.14 -13.04
C ALA A 103 3.75 5.65 -12.80
N LEU A 104 4.32 5.40 -11.62
CA LEU A 104 5.70 5.71 -11.27
C LEU A 104 6.69 4.62 -11.70
N ASN A 105 6.24 3.61 -12.48
CA ASN A 105 7.02 2.45 -12.90
C ASN A 105 7.64 1.67 -11.72
N ARG A 106 6.94 1.61 -10.59
CA ARG A 106 7.36 0.79 -9.44
C ARG A 106 6.89 -0.65 -9.66
N PRO A 107 7.79 -1.66 -9.54
CA PRO A 107 7.39 -3.06 -9.55
C PRO A 107 6.25 -3.30 -8.57
N THR A 108 5.09 -3.73 -9.07
CA THR A 108 3.86 -3.80 -8.29
C THR A 108 3.27 -5.20 -8.32
N ILE A 109 3.04 -5.77 -7.14
CA ILE A 109 2.31 -7.01 -6.90
C ILE A 109 0.93 -6.67 -6.35
N ILE A 110 -0.13 -7.20 -6.96
CA ILE A 110 -1.49 -7.10 -6.45
C ILE A 110 -1.86 -8.43 -5.78
N ILE A 111 -2.32 -8.36 -4.53
CA ILE A 111 -2.96 -9.47 -3.83
C ILE A 111 -4.47 -9.22 -3.84
N ARG A 112 -5.26 -10.13 -4.42
CA ARG A 112 -6.72 -10.00 -4.45
C ARG A 112 -7.44 -11.34 -4.37
N HIS A 113 -8.61 -11.35 -3.74
CA HIS A 113 -9.52 -12.50 -3.75
C HIS A 113 -10.17 -12.71 -5.12
N GLU A 114 -10.66 -13.92 -5.41
CA GLU A 114 -11.35 -14.27 -6.66
C GLU A 114 -12.56 -13.38 -6.96
N SER A 115 -13.32 -13.00 -5.92
CA SER A 115 -14.46 -12.07 -6.03
C SER A 115 -14.09 -10.70 -6.61
N LEU A 116 -12.81 -10.35 -6.60
CA LEU A 116 -12.28 -9.10 -7.12
C LEU A 116 -11.63 -9.22 -8.51
N ILE A 117 -11.68 -10.39 -9.17
CA ILE A 117 -11.14 -10.59 -10.53
C ILE A 117 -11.73 -9.56 -11.51
N HIS A 118 -13.06 -9.49 -11.61
CA HIS A 118 -13.73 -8.59 -12.54
C HIS A 118 -13.50 -7.10 -12.21
N PRO A 119 -13.72 -6.61 -10.97
CA PRO A 119 -13.54 -5.18 -10.68
C PRO A 119 -12.08 -4.73 -10.78
N LEU A 120 -11.10 -5.62 -10.55
CA LEU A 120 -9.68 -5.29 -10.63
C LEU A 120 -9.02 -5.69 -11.96
N LYS A 121 -9.77 -6.13 -12.97
CA LYS A 121 -9.18 -6.65 -14.23
C LYS A 121 -8.22 -5.67 -14.91
N GLU A 122 -8.57 -4.40 -14.97
CA GLU A 122 -7.76 -3.36 -15.62
C GLU A 122 -6.47 -3.07 -14.84
N LEU A 123 -6.58 -3.04 -13.50
CA LEU A 123 -5.45 -2.76 -12.63
C LEU A 123 -4.52 -3.97 -12.52
N SER A 124 -5.08 -5.18 -12.44
CA SER A 124 -4.34 -6.46 -12.43
C SER A 124 -3.51 -6.63 -13.70
N ASN A 125 -4.06 -6.26 -14.86
CA ASN A 125 -3.34 -6.32 -16.15
C ASN A 125 -2.23 -5.28 -16.28
N LYS A 126 -2.23 -4.22 -15.47
CA LYS A 126 -1.18 -3.19 -15.47
C LYS A 126 -0.09 -3.46 -14.42
N ALA A 127 -0.40 -4.21 -13.37
CA ALA A 127 0.59 -4.64 -12.39
C ALA A 127 1.55 -5.67 -13.01
N ASN A 128 2.72 -5.83 -12.40
CA ASN A 128 3.69 -6.83 -12.86
C ASN A 128 3.23 -8.25 -12.55
N VAL A 129 2.64 -8.43 -11.36
CA VAL A 129 2.19 -9.72 -10.85
C VAL A 129 0.87 -9.55 -10.11
N THR A 130 -0.08 -10.47 -10.32
CA THR A 130 -1.31 -10.58 -9.52
C THR A 130 -1.38 -11.98 -8.92
N VAL A 131 -1.58 -12.04 -7.61
CA VAL A 131 -1.66 -13.27 -6.80
C VAL A 131 -2.87 -13.22 -5.87
N GLU A 132 -3.12 -14.30 -5.16
CA GLU A 132 -4.27 -14.44 -4.26
C GLU A 132 -3.86 -14.44 -2.78
N THR A 133 -2.58 -14.73 -2.46
CA THR A 133 -2.10 -14.83 -1.08
C THR A 133 -0.83 -14.03 -0.82
N ILE A 134 -0.60 -13.71 0.46
CA ILE A 134 0.64 -13.11 0.94
C ILE A 134 1.84 -14.02 0.66
N ASP A 135 1.67 -15.33 0.81
CA ASP A 135 2.75 -16.29 0.56
C ASP A 135 3.20 -16.26 -0.90
N GLN A 136 2.26 -16.27 -1.85
CA GLN A 136 2.59 -16.12 -3.27
C GLN A 136 3.29 -14.80 -3.57
N ALA A 137 2.86 -13.69 -2.94
CA ALA A 137 3.53 -12.40 -3.12
C ALA A 137 4.97 -12.43 -2.59
N LEU A 138 5.21 -13.03 -1.43
CA LEU A 138 6.55 -13.15 -0.85
C LEU A 138 7.44 -14.14 -1.61
N ASP A 139 6.88 -15.19 -2.20
CA ASP A 139 7.64 -16.12 -3.04
C ASP A 139 8.09 -15.43 -4.33
N VAL A 140 7.25 -14.56 -4.92
CA VAL A 140 7.62 -13.69 -6.06
C VAL A 140 8.75 -12.73 -5.69
N VAL A 141 8.71 -12.12 -4.51
CA VAL A 141 9.80 -11.27 -4.02
C VAL A 141 11.06 -12.10 -3.73
N GLY A 142 10.90 -13.30 -3.17
CA GLY A 142 11.98 -14.23 -2.84
C GLY A 142 12.81 -14.64 -4.04
N TYR A 143 12.15 -14.83 -5.19
CA TYR A 143 12.81 -15.16 -6.46
C TYR A 143 13.88 -14.14 -6.90
N ILE A 144 13.83 -12.89 -6.42
CA ILE A 144 14.85 -11.87 -6.68
C ILE A 144 16.21 -12.21 -6.05
N PHE A 145 16.23 -13.06 -5.01
CA PHE A 145 17.41 -13.38 -4.21
C PHE A 145 18.03 -14.75 -4.51
N GLU A 146 17.49 -15.49 -5.48
CA GLU A 146 18.09 -16.72 -6.01
C GLU A 146 19.30 -16.42 -6.90
#